data_AF-A0AA43EHP0-F1
#
_entry.id   AF-A0AA43EHP0-F1
#
_cell.length_a   1.000
_cell.length_b   1.000
_cell.length_c   1.000
_cell.angle_alpha   90.00
_cell.angle_beta   90.00
_cell.angle_gamma   90.00
#
_symmetry.space_group_name_H-M   'P 1'
#
loop_
_entity.id
_entity.type
_entity.pdbx_description
1 polymer ?
#
loop_
_entity_poly.entity_id
_entity_poly.type
_entity_poly.pdbx_seq_one_letter_code
_entity_poly.pdbx_strand_id
1 'polypeptide(L)'
;MHSLRRHAAKVCSCLVLAAVGFAFAGCSDDNPAAPEDNTPAESFSNMSFDRLGVAVVPGATSAIEVTPLAGALEPFTVSSSDEGVATVIGSITAAADGAAATGTISVTGAGAGTATITVSTGSGDKRQFPVTVYDPTVLDAGELLIKFTGEFGSRYHDSGSGADNDGDFYMPIAPAGYYPLGAIGFAGYQNPNDLKSAALVVKDKGTSPANPPLKAPDDYEMVWHNGVWLTYPINGWYPDGNVTGAFWRPIPPPGYVALGVVVYNWTPGGDINANNPANQKPPLDAVMCVREDLTRTAGIGGYAWHDAGNGLSDRFFRADQLVIPSTYSDYEQMLVAPNTVVAHASHAVNDISNPVANVLLIKPQVVMDADYYSTRWRPELTSLADPGASSQPLKTRAILVPFNAFTDANKDVNWKVANSPFYLLEREFYWDEECWTSAFNDCQLDYTAGTGKNETNTTWEQESVTASEEVGFELKGVGGKVKSTVTKTMGFATSTGVSAFYEVKVASSVPAPGEGRILATWKAANRFTLHRHNGTTTEQVMSPWTIFENRFHSSRFP
;
A
#
# COMPACT_ATOMS: atom_id res chain seq x y z
N MET A 1 -46.90 -55.64 18.82
CA MET A 1 -47.34 -54.25 19.10
C MET A 1 -46.08 -53.43 19.34
N HIS A 2 -45.50 -52.84 18.29
CA HIS A 2 -45.65 -51.42 17.89
C HIS A 2 -45.02 -50.47 18.92
N SER A 3 -44.17 -49.51 18.61
CA SER A 3 -43.66 -48.98 17.32
C SER A 3 -42.53 -47.99 17.69
N LEU A 4 -41.30 -48.23 17.20
CA LEU A 4 -40.26 -47.20 17.13
C LEU A 4 -40.18 -46.73 15.67
N ARG A 5 -40.48 -45.44 15.42
CA ARG A 5 -40.26 -44.79 14.12
C ARG A 5 -39.56 -43.45 14.30
N ARG A 6 -38.35 -43.39 13.73
CA ARG A 6 -37.73 -42.34 12.87
C ARG A 6 -37.72 -40.89 13.39
N HIS A 7 -36.55 -40.25 13.35
CA HIS A 7 -36.05 -39.54 12.16
C HIS A 7 -34.53 -39.32 12.25
N ALA A 8 -33.81 -39.85 11.27
CA ALA A 8 -32.42 -39.49 10.97
C ALA A 8 -32.46 -38.41 9.88
N ALA A 9 -31.93 -37.22 10.17
CA ALA A 9 -31.71 -36.20 9.16
C ALA A 9 -30.41 -36.52 8.41
N LYS A 10 -30.56 -36.92 7.15
CA LYS A 10 -29.47 -37.00 6.17
C LYS A 10 -29.03 -35.59 5.81
N VAL A 11 -27.76 -35.26 6.06
CA VAL A 11 -27.09 -34.13 5.43
C VAL A 11 -26.86 -34.50 3.97
N CYS A 12 -27.50 -33.78 3.07
CA CYS A 12 -27.37 -33.93 1.63
C CYS A 12 -26.22 -33.03 1.18
N SER A 13 -25.05 -33.61 0.89
CA SER A 13 -23.99 -32.92 0.16
C SER A 13 -24.48 -32.68 -1.27
N CYS A 14 -24.84 -31.44 -1.59
CA CYS A 14 -24.98 -31.00 -2.97
C CYS A 14 -23.58 -30.81 -3.55
N LEU A 15 -23.12 -31.80 -4.32
CA LEU A 15 -22.06 -31.61 -5.31
C LEU A 15 -22.62 -30.67 -6.38
N VAL A 16 -22.14 -29.42 -6.41
CA VAL A 16 -22.34 -28.54 -7.57
C VAL A 16 -21.32 -28.96 -8.61
N LEU A 17 -21.71 -29.84 -9.54
CA LEU A 17 -21.01 -29.97 -10.81
C LEU A 17 -21.30 -28.71 -11.62
N ALA A 18 -20.37 -27.77 -11.64
CA ALA A 18 -20.36 -26.72 -12.66
C ALA A 18 -19.86 -27.36 -13.97
N ALA A 19 -20.80 -27.75 -14.82
CA ALA A 19 -20.51 -28.11 -16.20
C ALA A 19 -20.08 -26.85 -16.96
N VAL A 20 -18.79 -26.72 -17.23
CA VAL A 20 -18.26 -25.71 -18.15
C VAL A 20 -18.64 -26.13 -19.58
N GLY A 21 -19.75 -25.60 -20.07
CA GLY A 21 -20.14 -25.72 -21.47
C GLY A 21 -19.25 -24.82 -22.32
N PHE A 22 -18.22 -25.39 -22.95
CA PHE A 22 -17.51 -24.75 -24.05
C PHE A 22 -18.41 -24.77 -25.29
N ALA A 23 -19.01 -23.63 -25.60
CA ALA A 23 -19.54 -23.38 -26.93
C ALA A 23 -18.36 -23.08 -27.86
N PHE A 24 -18.07 -24.00 -28.77
CA PHE A 24 -17.30 -23.71 -29.97
C PHE A 24 -18.12 -22.74 -30.83
N ALA A 25 -17.83 -21.45 -30.73
CA ALA A 25 -18.18 -20.48 -31.77
C ALA A 25 -17.01 -20.45 -32.75
N GLY A 26 -17.29 -20.87 -33.98
CA GLY A 26 -16.32 -20.86 -35.07
C GLY A 26 -15.79 -19.47 -35.37
N CYS A 27 -14.61 -19.46 -35.99
CA CYS A 27 -13.95 -18.28 -36.54
C CYS A 27 -14.94 -17.35 -37.25
N SER A 28 -15.12 -16.14 -36.73
CA SER A 28 -15.47 -14.98 -37.55
C SER A 28 -14.55 -13.83 -37.15
N ASP A 29 -13.94 -13.24 -38.17
CA ASP A 29 -12.94 -12.16 -38.10
C ASP A 29 -13.51 -10.84 -37.56
N ASP A 30 -13.91 -10.78 -36.30
CA ASP A 30 -14.24 -9.53 -35.61
C ASP A 30 -13.35 -9.39 -34.37
N ASN A 31 -12.09 -9.04 -34.65
CA ASN A 31 -11.18 -8.50 -33.66
C ASN A 31 -11.79 -7.19 -33.14
N PRO A 32 -12.13 -7.03 -31.84
CA PRO A 32 -12.39 -5.70 -31.33
C PRO A 32 -11.07 -4.95 -31.46
N ALA A 33 -11.01 -4.05 -32.44
CA ALA A 33 -9.84 -3.22 -32.68
C ALA A 33 -9.36 -2.68 -31.33
N ALA A 34 -8.14 -3.08 -30.94
CA ALA A 34 -7.39 -2.34 -29.95
C ALA A 34 -7.47 -0.86 -30.37
N PRO A 35 -7.67 0.08 -29.44
CA PRO A 35 -7.72 1.49 -29.79
C PRO A 35 -6.50 1.79 -30.67
N GLU A 36 -6.74 2.27 -31.88
CA GLU A 36 -5.68 2.71 -32.78
C GLU A 36 -4.96 3.85 -32.08
N ASP A 37 -3.86 3.49 -31.42
CA ASP A 37 -2.88 4.42 -30.90
C ASP A 37 -2.19 5.07 -32.09
N ASN A 38 -2.82 6.14 -32.60
CA ASN A 38 -2.30 6.98 -33.67
C ASN A 38 -1.22 7.96 -33.16
N THR A 39 -0.56 7.68 -32.03
CA THR A 39 0.70 8.36 -31.72
C THR A 39 1.79 7.84 -32.65
N PRO A 40 2.58 8.72 -33.29
CA PRO A 40 3.70 8.28 -34.12
C PRO A 40 4.59 7.35 -33.30
N ALA A 41 4.84 6.15 -33.85
CA ALA A 41 5.83 5.24 -33.32
C ALA A 41 7.22 5.91 -33.41
N GLU A 42 7.59 6.74 -32.42
CA GLU A 42 8.95 7.26 -32.31
C GLU A 42 9.90 6.06 -32.15
N SER A 43 10.60 5.72 -33.23
CA SER A 43 11.58 4.65 -33.30
C SER A 43 12.71 4.89 -32.31
N PHE A 44 13.09 3.85 -31.59
CA PHE A 44 14.38 3.78 -30.92
C PHE A 44 14.94 2.39 -31.20
N SER A 45 15.19 2.12 -32.48
CA SER A 45 15.16 0.74 -33.01
C SER A 45 16.41 -0.09 -32.69
N ASN A 46 17.48 0.52 -32.16
CA ASN A 46 18.76 -0.16 -31.94
C ASN A 46 19.18 -0.26 -30.47
N MET A 47 18.36 0.16 -29.50
CA MET A 47 18.69 0.11 -28.07
C MET A 47 17.51 -0.35 -27.21
N SER A 48 17.79 -1.24 -26.25
CA SER A 48 16.90 -1.56 -25.14
C SER A 48 17.35 -0.87 -23.86
N PHE A 49 16.40 -0.70 -22.94
CA PHE A 49 16.59 -0.09 -21.64
C PHE A 49 16.01 -1.02 -20.57
N ASP A 50 16.65 -1.14 -19.42
CA ASP A 50 16.16 -1.98 -18.31
C ASP A 50 14.94 -1.40 -17.56
N ARG A 51 14.56 -0.16 -17.86
CA ARG A 51 13.40 0.51 -17.26
C ARG A 51 12.81 1.56 -18.16
N LEU A 52 11.59 1.96 -17.82
CA LEU A 52 10.81 2.92 -18.57
C LEU A 52 10.56 4.24 -17.80
N GLY A 53 11.08 4.35 -16.58
CA GLY A 53 11.02 5.56 -15.75
C GLY A 53 12.04 5.47 -14.62
N VAL A 54 12.20 6.56 -13.87
CA VAL A 54 13.12 6.64 -12.73
C VAL A 54 12.41 7.23 -11.53
N ALA A 55 12.46 6.52 -10.40
CA ALA A 55 12.01 7.03 -9.11
C ALA A 55 13.20 7.01 -8.14
N VAL A 56 13.58 8.18 -7.62
CA VAL A 56 14.71 8.33 -6.69
C VAL A 56 14.37 9.30 -5.56
N VAL A 57 15.17 9.27 -4.50
CA VAL A 57 15.14 10.31 -3.45
C VAL A 57 16.24 11.35 -3.74
N PRO A 58 16.16 12.56 -3.17
CA PRO A 58 17.24 13.54 -3.31
C PRO A 58 18.61 12.97 -2.91
N GLY A 59 19.62 13.21 -3.73
CA GLY A 59 20.99 12.70 -3.59
C GLY A 59 21.20 11.25 -4.03
N ALA A 60 20.13 10.48 -4.27
CA ALA A 60 20.23 9.13 -4.80
C ALA A 60 20.50 9.13 -6.30
N THR A 61 21.25 8.14 -6.76
CA THR A 61 21.53 7.92 -8.18
C THR A 61 20.96 6.58 -8.62
N SER A 62 20.29 6.58 -9.77
CA SER A 62 19.78 5.39 -10.42
C SER A 62 20.39 5.27 -11.81
N ALA A 63 20.94 4.10 -12.14
CA ALA A 63 21.44 3.79 -13.46
C ALA A 63 20.32 3.19 -14.31
N ILE A 64 20.14 3.67 -15.54
CA ILE A 64 19.41 2.99 -16.60
C ILE A 64 20.46 2.26 -17.43
N GLU A 65 20.34 0.95 -17.54
CA GLU A 65 21.22 0.13 -18.39
C GLU A 65 20.72 0.19 -19.84
N VAL A 66 21.64 0.50 -20.76
CA VAL A 66 21.37 0.63 -22.19
C VAL A 66 22.11 -0.50 -22.92
N THR A 67 21.35 -1.35 -23.59
CA THR A 67 21.89 -2.51 -24.31
C THR A 67 21.62 -2.36 -25.81
N PRO A 68 22.59 -2.60 -26.70
CA PRO A 68 22.33 -2.57 -28.14
C PRO A 68 21.46 -3.77 -28.55
N LEU A 69 20.46 -3.53 -29.41
CA LEU A 69 19.61 -4.60 -29.96
C LEU A 69 20.29 -5.37 -31.11
N ALA A 70 21.17 -4.71 -31.86
CA ALA A 70 21.99 -5.33 -32.90
C ALA A 70 23.29 -4.53 -33.11
N GLY A 71 24.42 -5.24 -33.22
CA GLY A 71 25.72 -4.61 -33.49
C GLY A 71 26.28 -3.80 -32.33
N ALA A 72 27.07 -2.76 -32.65
CA ALA A 72 27.69 -1.89 -31.65
C ALA A 72 26.71 -0.79 -31.21
N LEU A 73 26.79 -0.40 -29.93
CA LEU A 73 25.97 0.66 -29.37
C LEU A 73 26.26 2.02 -30.05
N GLU A 74 25.21 2.67 -30.54
CA GLU A 74 25.33 4.00 -31.14
C GLU A 74 25.64 5.05 -30.06
N PRO A 75 26.46 6.07 -30.36
CA PRO A 75 26.63 7.23 -29.49
C PRO A 75 25.28 7.91 -29.20
N PHE A 76 25.06 8.24 -27.94
CA PHE A 76 23.87 8.97 -27.50
C PHE A 76 24.24 10.13 -26.58
N THR A 77 23.35 11.11 -26.52
CA THR A 77 23.39 12.25 -25.60
C THR A 77 22.18 12.20 -24.69
N VAL A 78 22.29 12.81 -23.51
CA VAL A 78 21.24 12.84 -22.51
C VAL A 78 21.04 14.27 -22.01
N SER A 79 19.81 14.62 -21.70
CA SER A 79 19.44 15.92 -21.13
C SER A 79 18.27 15.78 -20.16
N SER A 80 18.21 16.65 -19.15
CA SER A 80 17.08 16.74 -18.24
C SER A 80 16.24 17.98 -18.58
N SER A 81 14.91 17.86 -18.48
CA SER A 81 14.01 19.00 -18.61
C SER A 81 14.11 19.99 -17.45
N ASP A 82 14.60 19.54 -16.29
CA ASP A 82 14.77 20.35 -15.08
C ASP A 82 15.92 19.79 -14.23
N GLU A 83 17.10 20.43 -14.30
CA GLU A 83 18.29 20.05 -13.53
C GLU A 83 18.15 20.35 -12.03
N GLY A 84 17.19 21.21 -11.63
CA GLY A 84 16.86 21.44 -10.22
C GLY A 84 16.14 20.24 -9.60
N VAL A 85 15.49 19.41 -10.44
CA VAL A 85 14.85 18.15 -10.02
C VAL A 85 15.80 16.98 -10.21
N ALA A 86 16.37 16.79 -11.40
CA ALA A 86 17.23 15.65 -11.70
C ALA A 86 18.36 16.01 -12.66
N THR A 87 19.58 15.60 -12.33
CA THR A 87 20.74 15.69 -13.23
C THR A 87 21.00 14.34 -13.89
N VAL A 88 21.59 14.36 -15.09
CA VAL A 88 21.77 13.14 -15.89
C VAL A 88 23.14 13.12 -16.56
N ILE A 89 23.78 11.96 -16.55
CA ILE A 89 25.06 11.70 -17.22
C ILE A 89 24.94 10.40 -18.01
N GLY A 90 25.27 10.44 -19.30
CA GLY A 90 25.32 9.26 -20.16
C GLY A 90 26.77 8.86 -20.38
N SER A 91 27.06 7.56 -20.29
CA SER A 91 28.36 6.99 -20.61
C SER A 91 28.20 5.74 -21.48
N ILE A 92 29.21 5.48 -22.30
CA ILE A 92 29.33 4.24 -23.07
C ILE A 92 30.60 3.54 -22.60
N THR A 93 30.48 2.28 -22.25
CA THR A 93 31.60 1.41 -21.90
C THR A 93 31.98 0.59 -23.12
N ALA A 94 33.22 0.76 -23.59
CA ALA A 94 33.74 0.00 -24.71
C ALA A 94 33.75 -1.50 -24.38
N ALA A 95 33.38 -2.33 -25.34
CA ALA A 95 33.42 -3.77 -25.18
C ALA A 95 34.86 -4.29 -25.04
N ALA A 96 35.08 -5.22 -24.12
CA ALA A 96 36.26 -6.08 -24.11
C ALA A 96 36.00 -7.35 -24.94
N ASP A 97 37.03 -7.86 -25.62
CA ASP A 97 37.11 -9.22 -26.17
C ASP A 97 35.83 -9.77 -26.83
N GLY A 98 35.31 -9.08 -27.86
CA GLY A 98 34.19 -9.57 -28.67
C GLY A 98 32.80 -9.43 -28.04
N ALA A 99 32.68 -8.82 -26.85
CA ALA A 99 31.38 -8.45 -26.27
C ALA A 99 30.74 -7.27 -27.03
N ALA A 100 29.44 -7.02 -26.80
CA ALA A 100 28.78 -5.80 -27.27
C ALA A 100 29.07 -4.64 -26.29
N ALA A 101 29.23 -3.41 -26.81
CA ALA A 101 29.38 -2.23 -25.97
C ALA A 101 28.08 -1.96 -25.20
N THR A 102 28.18 -1.53 -23.95
CA THR A 102 27.02 -1.19 -23.12
C THR A 102 27.02 0.29 -22.78
N GLY A 103 25.85 0.86 -22.54
CA GLY A 103 25.69 2.24 -22.12
C GLY A 103 25.05 2.31 -20.75
N THR A 104 25.36 3.36 -20.00
CA THR A 104 24.72 3.62 -18.72
C THR A 104 24.25 5.07 -18.71
N ILE A 105 23.02 5.30 -18.26
CA ILE A 105 22.50 6.63 -17.99
C ILE A 105 22.31 6.76 -16.49
N SER A 106 23.16 7.55 -15.84
CA SER A 106 23.10 7.83 -14.41
C SER A 106 22.21 9.04 -14.17
N VAL A 107 21.11 8.81 -13.44
CA VAL A 107 20.13 9.82 -13.06
C VAL A 107 20.26 10.11 -11.58
N THR A 108 20.62 11.34 -11.21
CA THR A 108 20.76 11.75 -9.80
C THR A 108 19.64 12.71 -9.42
N GLY A 109 18.91 12.40 -8.35
CA GLY A 109 17.89 13.29 -7.82
C GLY A 109 18.53 14.51 -7.15
N ALA A 110 18.16 15.72 -7.56
CA ALA A 110 18.63 16.97 -6.99
C ALA A 110 17.61 17.54 -5.97
N GLY A 111 16.35 17.66 -6.35
CA GLY A 111 15.27 18.20 -5.54
C GLY A 111 13.95 17.50 -5.82
N ALA A 112 13.04 17.50 -4.85
CA ALA A 112 11.74 16.85 -5.01
C ALA A 112 10.93 17.48 -6.16
N GLY A 113 10.34 16.66 -7.01
CA GLY A 113 9.61 17.10 -8.19
C GLY A 113 9.59 16.06 -9.29
N THR A 114 9.16 16.47 -10.48
CA THR A 114 9.15 15.63 -11.68
C THR A 114 9.98 16.26 -12.80
N ALA A 115 10.73 15.46 -13.52
CA ALA A 115 11.48 15.85 -14.70
C ALA A 115 11.30 14.81 -15.81
N THR A 116 11.76 15.13 -17.00
CA THR A 116 11.85 14.20 -18.13
C THR A 116 13.28 14.15 -18.60
N ILE A 117 13.84 12.95 -18.69
CA ILE A 117 15.14 12.73 -19.32
C ILE A 117 14.92 12.40 -20.78
N THR A 118 15.61 13.11 -21.66
CA THR A 118 15.61 12.84 -23.10
C THR A 118 16.94 12.25 -23.51
N VAL A 119 16.92 11.04 -24.07
CA VAL A 119 18.04 10.37 -24.72
C VAL A 119 17.92 10.62 -26.22
N SER A 120 18.98 11.12 -26.86
CA SER A 120 19.02 11.38 -28.31
C SER A 120 20.22 10.68 -28.94
N THR A 121 20.00 9.92 -30.00
CA THR A 121 21.05 9.21 -30.74
C THR A 121 21.65 10.08 -31.85
N GLY A 122 22.80 9.65 -32.39
CA GLY A 122 23.35 10.25 -33.61
C GLY A 122 22.47 10.10 -34.85
N SER A 123 21.59 9.10 -34.88
CA SER A 123 20.61 8.87 -35.95
C SER A 123 19.38 9.79 -35.88
N GLY A 124 19.23 10.55 -34.77
CA GLY A 124 18.11 11.46 -34.55
C GLY A 124 16.93 10.86 -33.79
N ASP A 125 17.00 9.56 -33.44
CA ASP A 125 16.01 8.91 -32.59
C ASP A 125 16.03 9.54 -31.19
N LYS A 126 14.84 9.69 -30.60
CA LYS A 126 14.66 10.27 -29.27
C LYS A 126 13.84 9.36 -28.39
N ARG A 127 14.18 9.37 -27.10
CA ARG A 127 13.41 8.67 -26.09
C ARG A 127 13.34 9.45 -24.80
N GLN A 128 12.14 9.48 -24.23
CA GLN A 128 11.86 10.19 -23.00
C GLN A 128 11.58 9.22 -21.86
N PHE A 129 12.11 9.53 -20.68
CA PHE A 129 11.89 8.81 -19.44
C PHE A 129 11.34 9.77 -18.39
N PRO A 130 10.16 9.50 -17.80
CA PRO A 130 9.71 10.25 -16.65
C PRO A 130 10.63 9.98 -15.45
N VAL A 131 10.98 11.05 -14.75
CA VAL A 131 11.74 11.02 -13.50
C VAL A 131 10.91 11.63 -12.39
N THR A 132 10.77 10.92 -11.28
CA THR A 132 10.19 11.45 -10.05
C THR A 132 11.24 11.43 -8.96
N VAL A 133 11.47 12.59 -8.35
CA VAL A 133 12.27 12.72 -7.14
C VAL A 133 11.32 12.98 -5.97
N TYR A 134 11.28 12.09 -4.99
CA TYR A 134 10.29 12.11 -3.91
C TYR A 134 10.94 12.11 -2.52
N ASP A 135 10.22 12.63 -1.52
CA ASP A 135 10.59 12.53 -0.11
C ASP A 135 10.13 11.16 0.43
N PRO A 136 11.04 10.26 0.85
CA PRO A 136 10.66 8.95 1.37
C PRO A 136 9.99 9.01 2.76
N THR A 137 10.01 10.18 3.40
CA THR A 137 9.42 10.41 4.72
C THR A 137 8.01 10.98 4.68
N VAL A 138 7.49 11.32 3.48
CA VAL A 138 6.15 11.88 3.26
C VAL A 138 5.44 11.07 2.20
N LEU A 139 4.20 10.67 2.50
CA LEU A 139 3.31 10.11 1.49
C LEU A 139 2.35 11.19 0.99
N ASP A 140 2.37 11.43 -0.31
CA ASP A 140 1.40 12.26 -1.00
C ASP A 140 0.15 11.43 -1.34
N ALA A 141 -0.87 11.54 -0.48
CA ALA A 141 -2.13 10.83 -0.60
C ALA A 141 -3.17 11.59 -1.44
N GLY A 142 -2.73 12.49 -2.33
CA GLY A 142 -3.58 13.34 -3.16
C GLY A 142 -3.79 14.71 -2.54
N GLU A 143 -4.82 14.86 -1.71
CA GLU A 143 -5.12 16.12 -0.99
C GLU A 143 -4.45 16.19 0.39
N LEU A 144 -4.04 15.04 0.93
CA LEU A 144 -3.39 14.90 2.23
C LEU A 144 -1.90 14.57 2.05
N LEU A 145 -1.06 15.18 2.88
CA LEU A 145 0.29 14.69 3.14
C LEU A 145 0.28 13.89 4.44
N ILE A 146 0.92 12.73 4.42
CA ILE A 146 0.94 11.80 5.56
C ILE A 146 2.36 11.60 6.04
N LYS A 147 2.54 11.64 7.36
CA LYS A 147 3.75 11.25 8.07
C LYS A 147 3.42 10.27 9.20
N PHE A 148 4.44 9.61 9.69
CA PHE A 148 4.40 8.95 10.99
C PHE A 148 5.18 9.75 12.02
N THR A 149 4.72 9.74 13.26
CA THR A 149 5.49 10.19 14.42
C THR A 149 5.69 9.03 15.39
N GLY A 150 6.86 8.98 16.00
CA GLY A 150 7.21 8.09 17.11
C GLY A 150 7.31 8.83 18.44
N GLU A 151 6.91 10.11 18.48
CA GLU A 151 6.97 10.96 19.66
C GLU A 151 5.56 11.12 20.26
N PHE A 152 5.45 10.92 21.58
CA PHE A 152 4.17 10.89 22.28
C PHE A 152 4.23 11.65 23.60
N GLY A 153 3.23 12.49 23.85
CA GLY A 153 3.01 13.16 25.13
C GLY A 153 2.02 12.39 26.00
N SER A 154 2.43 11.97 27.20
CA SER A 154 1.55 11.30 28.18
C SER A 154 0.41 12.21 28.59
N ARG A 155 -0.81 11.65 28.71
CA ARG A 155 -2.02 12.38 29.10
C ARG A 155 -2.76 11.74 30.26
N TYR A 156 -2.86 10.42 30.27
CA TYR A 156 -3.56 9.71 31.34
C TYR A 156 -2.98 8.33 31.52
N HIS A 157 -2.67 7.97 32.76
CA HIS A 157 -2.42 6.59 33.18
C HIS A 157 -3.31 6.30 34.38
N ASP A 158 -3.80 5.08 34.49
CA ASP A 158 -4.76 4.72 35.53
C ASP A 158 -4.11 4.20 36.83
N SER A 159 -2.79 4.36 36.99
CA SER A 159 -2.06 3.94 38.19
C SER A 159 -2.64 4.58 39.45
N GLY A 160 -3.01 3.71 40.39
CA GLY A 160 -3.68 4.12 41.62
C GLY A 160 -5.14 4.52 41.42
N SER A 161 -5.78 4.20 40.30
CA SER A 161 -7.23 4.46 40.10
C SER A 161 -8.13 3.45 40.82
N GLY A 162 -7.60 2.26 41.12
CA GLY A 162 -8.38 1.13 41.62
C GLY A 162 -9.18 0.39 40.55
N ALA A 163 -9.04 0.75 39.26
CA ALA A 163 -9.61 -0.02 38.17
C ALA A 163 -9.01 -1.44 38.10
N ASP A 164 -9.78 -2.39 37.58
CA ASP A 164 -9.41 -3.81 37.51
C ASP A 164 -8.26 -4.09 36.52
N ASN A 165 -8.04 -3.19 35.56
CA ASN A 165 -7.06 -3.33 34.50
C ASN A 165 -6.25 -2.04 34.38
N ASP A 166 -4.97 -2.17 34.05
CA ASP A 166 -4.09 -1.03 33.81
C ASP A 166 -4.25 -0.47 32.37
N GLY A 167 -4.12 0.84 32.21
CA GLY A 167 -4.23 1.54 30.93
C GLY A 167 -3.47 2.87 30.91
N ASP A 168 -2.89 3.18 29.76
CA ASP A 168 -2.06 4.37 29.55
C ASP A 168 -2.32 5.00 28.17
N PHE A 169 -2.40 6.32 28.12
CA PHE A 169 -2.93 7.08 27.00
C PHE A 169 -2.10 8.33 26.70
N TYR A 170 -1.88 8.54 25.40
CA TYR A 170 -0.96 9.54 24.89
C TYR A 170 -1.54 10.28 23.70
N MET A 171 -1.13 11.53 23.53
CA MET A 171 -1.34 12.27 22.28
C MET A 171 -0.06 12.23 21.44
N PRO A 172 -0.14 11.87 20.14
CA PRO A 172 1.01 11.99 19.25
C PRO A 172 1.50 13.43 19.15
N ILE A 173 2.82 13.61 19.13
CA ILE A 173 3.47 14.90 18.89
C ILE A 173 3.73 14.99 17.40
N ALA A 174 2.98 15.86 16.73
CA ALA A 174 3.09 16.06 15.29
C ALA A 174 4.19 17.09 14.95
N PRO A 175 4.94 16.88 13.86
CA PRO A 175 5.86 17.89 13.34
C PRO A 175 5.10 19.12 12.85
N ALA A 176 5.80 20.25 12.71
CA ALA A 176 5.18 21.52 12.33
C ALA A 176 4.31 21.42 11.07
N GLY A 177 3.06 21.88 11.19
CA GLY A 177 2.06 21.86 10.12
C GLY A 177 1.37 20.52 9.89
N TYR A 178 1.73 19.47 10.64
CA TYR A 178 0.98 18.21 10.71
C TYR A 178 0.14 18.18 11.98
N TYR A 179 -0.93 17.39 11.96
CA TYR A 179 -1.88 17.25 13.05
C TYR A 179 -2.14 15.77 13.34
N PRO A 180 -2.29 15.39 14.63
CA PRO A 180 -2.77 14.07 14.99
C PRO A 180 -4.27 13.92 14.69
N LEU A 181 -4.71 12.68 14.55
CA LEU A 181 -6.12 12.33 14.29
C LEU A 181 -6.86 11.80 15.54
N GLY A 182 -6.13 11.58 16.63
CA GLY A 182 -6.65 11.07 17.89
C GLY A 182 -5.54 10.63 18.83
N ALA A 183 -5.93 10.24 20.03
CA ALA A 183 -5.07 9.64 21.03
C ALA A 183 -4.75 8.18 20.69
N ILE A 184 -3.62 7.72 21.19
CA ILE A 184 -3.25 6.30 21.24
C ILE A 184 -3.37 5.80 22.69
N GLY A 185 -3.80 4.56 22.87
CA GLY A 185 -3.93 3.92 24.17
C GLY A 185 -3.32 2.52 24.20
N PHE A 186 -2.89 2.08 25.37
CA PHE A 186 -2.28 0.77 25.58
C PHE A 186 -2.87 0.13 26.85
N ALA A 187 -2.96 -1.20 26.84
CA ALA A 187 -3.19 -1.96 28.07
C ALA A 187 -1.87 -2.03 28.85
N GLY A 188 -1.90 -1.70 30.15
CA GLY A 188 -0.71 -1.59 30.99
C GLY A 188 -0.01 -0.23 30.93
N TYR A 189 0.98 -0.03 31.80
CA TYR A 189 1.82 1.17 31.88
C TYR A 189 2.99 1.15 30.90
N GLN A 190 2.69 0.93 29.63
CA GLN A 190 3.72 0.85 28.61
C GLN A 190 3.89 2.21 27.93
N ASN A 191 5.07 2.81 28.07
CA ASN A 191 5.41 4.03 27.35
C ASN A 191 5.55 3.72 25.85
N PRO A 192 4.74 4.33 24.96
CA PRO A 192 4.80 4.09 23.52
C PRO A 192 6.15 4.41 22.91
N ASN A 193 6.91 5.34 23.52
CA ASN A 193 8.25 5.68 23.08
C ASN A 193 9.23 4.49 23.31
N ASP A 194 9.02 3.70 24.36
CA ASP A 194 9.79 2.47 24.66
C ASP A 194 9.28 1.26 23.87
N LEU A 195 7.98 1.21 23.60
CA LEU A 195 7.35 0.20 22.74
C LEU A 195 7.69 0.37 21.25
N LYS A 196 8.32 1.48 20.89
CA LYS A 196 8.58 1.87 19.50
C LYS A 196 7.26 1.85 18.73
N SER A 197 6.29 2.63 19.20
CA SER A 197 5.01 2.80 18.51
C SER A 197 5.10 3.90 17.46
N ALA A 198 4.18 3.88 16.50
CA ALA A 198 4.04 4.94 15.50
C ALA A 198 2.57 5.36 15.39
N ALA A 199 2.33 6.65 15.25
CA ALA A 199 1.02 7.20 14.95
C ALA A 199 1.06 7.99 13.65
N LEU A 200 -0.05 7.92 12.90
CA LEU A 200 -0.20 8.66 11.66
C LEU A 200 -0.59 10.11 11.98
N VAL A 201 0.08 11.04 11.32
CA VAL A 201 -0.24 12.48 11.37
C VAL A 201 -0.42 13.02 9.96
N VAL A 202 -1.33 13.98 9.80
CA VAL A 202 -1.76 14.47 8.49
C VAL A 202 -1.57 15.98 8.34
N LYS A 203 -1.40 16.42 7.11
CA LYS A 203 -1.35 17.83 6.73
C LYS A 203 -2.19 18.06 5.47
N ASP A 204 -2.91 19.17 5.42
CA ASP A 204 -3.56 19.64 4.20
C ASP A 204 -2.49 20.11 3.20
N LYS A 205 -2.50 19.53 2.01
CA LYS A 205 -1.59 19.92 0.92
C LYS A 205 -1.95 21.29 0.33
N GLY A 206 -3.18 21.76 0.52
CA GLY A 206 -3.69 23.03 0.02
C GLY A 206 -4.21 22.99 -1.41
N THR A 207 -4.44 21.81 -1.98
CA THR A 207 -4.94 21.64 -3.35
C THR A 207 -6.43 21.93 -3.50
N SER A 208 -7.18 21.96 -2.40
CA SER A 208 -8.64 22.13 -2.38
C SER A 208 -9.08 23.22 -1.40
N PRO A 209 -8.64 24.49 -1.55
CA PRO A 209 -8.84 25.53 -0.54
C PRO A 209 -10.32 25.86 -0.25
N ALA A 210 -11.20 25.67 -1.23
CA ALA A 210 -12.64 25.89 -1.05
C ALA A 210 -13.34 24.77 -0.25
N ASN A 211 -12.74 23.58 -0.20
CA ASN A 211 -13.26 22.41 0.50
C ASN A 211 -12.08 21.60 1.05
N PRO A 212 -11.37 22.11 2.08
CA PRO A 212 -10.12 21.51 2.53
C PRO A 212 -10.34 20.09 3.06
N PRO A 213 -9.38 19.18 2.90
CA PRO A 213 -9.49 17.80 3.38
C PRO A 213 -9.51 17.70 4.92
N LEU A 214 -9.05 18.74 5.62
CA LEU A 214 -8.99 18.80 7.08
C LEU A 214 -9.72 20.04 7.61
N LYS A 215 -10.46 19.89 8.70
CA LYS A 215 -10.99 20.99 9.50
C LYS A 215 -10.85 20.72 10.99
N ALA A 216 -10.70 21.78 11.77
CA ALA A 216 -10.82 21.67 13.22
C ALA A 216 -12.26 21.21 13.57
N PRO A 217 -12.45 20.43 14.65
CA PRO A 217 -13.78 20.21 15.22
C PRO A 217 -14.49 21.54 15.52
N ASP A 218 -15.83 21.52 15.45
CA ASP A 218 -16.66 22.66 15.89
C ASP A 218 -16.67 22.76 17.43
N ASP A 219 -16.61 21.61 18.11
CA ASP A 219 -16.57 21.52 19.57
C ASP A 219 -16.10 20.12 20.04
N TYR A 220 -16.08 19.88 21.34
CA TYR A 220 -15.86 18.57 21.96
C TYR A 220 -16.99 18.18 22.92
N GLU A 221 -17.38 16.91 22.87
CA GLU A 221 -18.25 16.25 23.85
C GLU A 221 -17.41 15.44 24.83
N MET A 222 -17.64 15.61 26.13
CA MET A 222 -16.94 14.79 27.14
C MET A 222 -17.54 13.38 27.17
N VAL A 223 -16.70 12.36 26.97
CA VAL A 223 -17.10 10.95 27.07
C VAL A 223 -16.93 10.47 28.51
N TRP A 224 -15.81 10.81 29.13
CA TRP A 224 -15.48 10.40 30.49
C TRP A 224 -14.40 11.29 31.09
N HIS A 225 -14.36 11.35 32.42
CA HIS A 225 -13.27 11.92 33.17
C HIS A 225 -13.15 11.20 34.51
N ASN A 226 -11.93 11.09 35.04
CA ASN A 226 -11.74 10.48 36.35
C ASN A 226 -12.22 11.38 37.50
N GLY A 227 -12.38 12.69 37.30
CA GLY A 227 -13.20 13.57 38.15
C GLY A 227 -12.80 13.75 39.62
N VAL A 228 -11.69 13.16 40.05
CA VAL A 228 -11.30 13.18 41.46
C VAL A 228 -9.85 13.60 41.68
N TRP A 229 -9.68 14.65 42.50
CA TRP A 229 -8.74 14.57 43.63
C TRP A 229 -9.50 13.83 44.73
N LEU A 230 -9.24 12.54 44.93
CA LEU A 230 -9.82 11.85 46.09
C LEU A 230 -9.07 12.30 47.33
N THR A 231 -9.58 13.35 47.98
CA THR A 231 -9.19 13.73 49.35
C THR A 231 -9.79 12.79 50.39
N TYR A 232 -10.66 11.85 49.98
CA TYR A 232 -11.30 10.87 50.86
C TYR A 232 -10.90 9.44 50.48
N PRO A 233 -10.57 8.59 51.48
CA PRO A 233 -10.21 7.21 51.23
C PRO A 233 -11.42 6.40 50.75
N ILE A 234 -11.27 5.66 49.65
CA ILE A 234 -12.24 4.64 49.25
C ILE A 234 -11.86 3.36 50.00
N ASN A 235 -12.75 2.84 50.85
CA ASN A 235 -12.52 1.63 51.65
C ASN A 235 -11.21 1.62 52.47
N GLY A 236 -10.78 2.80 52.95
CA GLY A 236 -9.54 2.93 53.75
C GLY A 236 -8.26 3.04 52.92
N TRP A 237 -8.35 3.11 51.59
CA TRP A 237 -7.24 3.29 50.68
C TRP A 237 -7.31 4.67 50.00
N TYR A 238 -6.17 5.36 49.93
CA TYR A 238 -6.02 6.59 49.15
C TYR A 238 -5.48 6.21 47.77
N PRO A 239 -6.14 6.61 46.67
CA PRO A 239 -5.57 6.45 45.35
C PRO A 239 -4.35 7.36 45.21
N ASP A 240 -3.17 6.78 44.99
CA ASP A 240 -1.91 7.51 44.77
C ASP A 240 -1.81 8.15 43.36
N GLY A 241 -2.94 8.27 42.63
CA GLY A 241 -3.00 8.70 41.23
C GLY A 241 -3.19 10.20 41.05
N ASN A 242 -2.09 10.96 40.94
CA ASN A 242 -2.08 12.42 40.70
C ASN A 242 -2.45 12.84 39.26
N VAL A 243 -2.86 11.94 38.36
CA VAL A 243 -3.15 12.29 36.96
C VAL A 243 -4.64 12.33 36.70
N THR A 244 -5.13 13.54 36.44
CA THR A 244 -6.53 13.80 36.10
C THR A 244 -6.67 13.85 34.59
N GLY A 245 -7.41 12.88 34.04
CA GLY A 245 -7.58 12.69 32.60
C GLY A 245 -9.06 12.75 32.20
N ALA A 246 -9.33 13.41 31.09
CA ALA A 246 -10.63 13.43 30.45
C ALA A 246 -10.53 13.02 28.97
N PHE A 247 -11.51 12.24 28.53
CA PHE A 247 -11.65 11.73 27.18
C PHE A 247 -12.75 12.50 26.47
N TRP A 248 -12.40 13.06 25.33
CA TRP A 248 -13.25 13.97 24.58
C TRP A 248 -13.46 13.44 23.17
N ARG A 249 -14.71 13.41 22.75
CA ARG A 249 -15.13 13.11 21.39
C ARG A 249 -15.17 14.43 20.60
N PRO A 250 -14.41 14.57 19.50
CA PRO A 250 -14.55 15.73 18.61
C PRO A 250 -15.94 15.74 17.97
N ILE A 251 -16.57 16.91 17.91
CA ILE A 251 -17.78 17.18 17.14
C ILE A 251 -17.34 17.75 15.79
N PRO A 252 -17.36 16.97 14.71
CA PRO A 252 -16.86 17.42 13.43
C PRO A 252 -17.81 18.42 12.75
N PRO A 253 -17.30 19.35 11.93
CA PRO A 253 -18.14 20.17 11.08
C PRO A 253 -18.92 19.32 10.05
N PRO A 254 -20.03 19.83 9.48
CA PRO A 254 -20.79 19.11 8.46
C PRO A 254 -19.92 18.68 7.26
N GLY A 255 -20.00 17.39 6.90
CA GLY A 255 -19.21 16.77 5.83
C GLY A 255 -17.82 16.27 6.25
N TYR A 256 -17.52 16.27 7.55
CA TYR A 256 -16.28 15.78 8.13
C TYR A 256 -16.57 14.76 9.23
N VAL A 257 -15.59 13.92 9.52
CA VAL A 257 -15.62 12.93 10.60
C VAL A 257 -14.32 12.95 11.41
N ALA A 258 -14.40 12.52 12.67
CA ALA A 258 -13.23 12.30 13.50
C ALA A 258 -12.74 10.85 13.39
N LEU A 259 -11.45 10.64 13.61
CA LEU A 259 -10.74 9.37 13.47
C LEU A 259 -10.12 8.94 14.81
N GLY A 260 -10.77 9.29 15.93
CA GLY A 260 -10.33 8.97 17.27
C GLY A 260 -10.79 10.01 18.30
N VAL A 261 -10.57 9.69 19.58
CA VAL A 261 -10.83 10.61 20.71
C VAL A 261 -9.60 11.42 21.07
N VAL A 262 -9.79 12.50 21.84
CA VAL A 262 -8.71 13.30 22.42
C VAL A 262 -8.63 13.02 23.92
N VAL A 263 -7.43 12.79 24.43
CA VAL A 263 -7.18 12.72 25.87
C VAL A 263 -6.48 13.98 26.31
N TYR A 264 -7.04 14.65 27.31
CA TYR A 264 -6.51 15.91 27.80
C TYR A 264 -6.57 15.98 29.32
N ASN A 265 -5.60 16.67 29.90
CA ASN A 265 -5.50 16.79 31.34
C ASN A 265 -6.65 17.65 31.85
N TRP A 266 -7.36 17.17 32.86
CA TRP A 266 -8.39 17.92 33.55
C TRP A 266 -7.76 18.72 34.68
N THR A 267 -8.02 20.02 34.82
CA THR A 267 -7.45 20.81 35.92
C THR A 267 -8.38 20.81 37.13
N PRO A 268 -7.91 20.37 38.31
CA PRO A 268 -8.80 20.25 39.46
C PRO A 268 -9.00 21.57 40.21
N GLY A 269 -10.19 21.75 40.79
CA GLY A 269 -10.63 23.01 41.41
C GLY A 269 -11.63 23.81 40.57
N GLY A 270 -11.94 23.35 39.34
CA GLY A 270 -13.19 23.68 38.68
C GLY A 270 -14.35 23.01 39.43
N ASP A 271 -15.44 23.73 39.64
CA ASP A 271 -16.66 23.15 40.21
C ASP A 271 -17.09 21.96 39.32
N ILE A 272 -17.15 20.77 39.91
CA ILE A 272 -17.54 19.50 39.25
C ILE A 272 -18.97 19.57 38.69
N ASN A 273 -19.77 20.52 39.19
CA ASN A 273 -21.12 20.87 38.72
C ASN A 273 -21.15 22.20 37.94
N ALA A 274 -20.06 22.96 37.89
CA ALA A 274 -19.96 24.10 37.01
C ALA A 274 -19.80 23.54 35.61
N ASN A 275 -20.92 23.55 34.90
CA ASN A 275 -21.00 23.46 33.44
C ASN A 275 -20.28 24.65 32.78
N ASN A 276 -19.01 24.88 33.08
CA ASN A 276 -18.12 25.67 32.25
C ASN A 276 -17.06 24.76 31.61
N PRO A 277 -17.47 23.86 30.70
CA PRO A 277 -16.55 22.99 29.97
C PRO A 277 -15.60 23.77 29.05
N ALA A 278 -15.84 25.07 28.79
CA ALA A 278 -15.00 25.89 27.92
C ALA A 278 -13.55 26.07 28.43
N ASN A 279 -13.31 26.00 29.75
CA ASN A 279 -11.96 26.06 30.32
C ASN A 279 -11.32 24.67 30.55
N GLN A 280 -11.98 23.59 30.14
CA GLN A 280 -11.54 22.19 30.34
C GLN A 280 -11.49 21.37 29.05
N LYS A 281 -12.09 21.87 27.97
CA LYS A 281 -12.05 21.23 26.64
C LYS A 281 -10.64 21.29 26.05
N PRO A 282 -10.27 20.29 25.23
CA PRO A 282 -9.07 20.40 24.40
C PRO A 282 -9.16 21.63 23.48
N PRO A 283 -8.02 22.23 23.10
CA PRO A 283 -8.03 23.25 22.07
C PRO A 283 -8.50 22.65 20.73
N LEU A 284 -9.20 23.43 19.89
CA LEU A 284 -9.78 22.93 18.64
C LEU A 284 -8.74 22.46 17.62
N ASP A 285 -7.46 22.78 17.80
CA ASP A 285 -6.36 22.31 16.96
C ASP A 285 -5.64 21.09 17.56
N ALA A 286 -6.13 20.52 18.67
CA ALA A 286 -5.56 19.33 19.29
C ALA A 286 -5.60 18.10 18.36
N VAL A 287 -6.60 18.03 17.48
CA VAL A 287 -6.77 17.05 16.40
C VAL A 287 -7.51 17.69 15.24
N MET A 288 -7.47 17.06 14.06
CA MET A 288 -8.26 17.47 12.90
C MET A 288 -9.32 16.43 12.55
N CYS A 289 -10.50 16.90 12.15
CA CYS A 289 -11.51 16.10 11.46
C CYS A 289 -11.16 16.02 9.97
N VAL A 290 -11.48 14.88 9.36
CA VAL A 290 -11.17 14.58 7.96
C VAL A 290 -12.46 14.59 7.15
N ARG A 291 -12.40 15.12 5.93
CA ARG A 291 -13.55 15.15 5.01
C ARG A 291 -14.06 13.73 4.75
N GLU A 292 -15.37 13.52 4.80
CA GLU A 292 -15.98 12.18 4.80
C GLU A 292 -15.58 11.29 3.61
N ASP A 293 -15.43 11.87 2.41
CA ASP A 293 -15.06 11.17 1.18
C ASP A 293 -13.63 10.57 1.22
N LEU A 294 -12.78 11.10 2.11
CA LEU A 294 -11.41 10.62 2.37
C LEU A 294 -11.35 9.61 3.52
N THR A 295 -12.49 9.06 3.94
CA THR A 295 -12.57 8.14 5.07
C THR A 295 -13.49 6.95 4.79
N ARG A 296 -13.39 5.93 5.64
CA ARG A 296 -14.36 4.84 5.74
C ARG A 296 -14.59 4.49 7.20
N THR A 297 -15.76 3.94 7.51
CA THR A 297 -16.06 3.40 8.85
C THR A 297 -15.03 2.34 9.23
N ALA A 298 -14.47 2.48 10.43
CA ALA A 298 -13.49 1.58 11.00
C ALA A 298 -14.15 0.31 11.55
N GLY A 299 -13.34 -0.73 11.75
CA GLY A 299 -13.65 -1.78 12.71
C GLY A 299 -13.23 -1.37 14.12
N ILE A 300 -13.85 -2.00 15.12
CA ILE A 300 -13.40 -1.92 16.52
C ILE A 300 -12.54 -3.13 16.82
N GLY A 301 -11.31 -2.88 17.26
CA GLY A 301 -10.28 -3.88 17.46
C GLY A 301 -10.03 -4.21 18.92
N GLY A 302 -8.76 -4.37 19.27
CA GLY A 302 -8.32 -4.77 20.60
C GLY A 302 -8.73 -3.79 21.70
N TYR A 303 -8.99 -4.36 22.87
CA TYR A 303 -9.26 -3.64 24.11
C TYR A 303 -8.04 -2.81 24.54
N ALA A 304 -8.24 -1.53 24.87
CA ALA A 304 -7.21 -0.70 25.49
C ALA A 304 -7.39 -0.63 27.01
N TRP A 305 -8.54 -0.14 27.50
CA TRP A 305 -8.82 -0.01 28.93
C TRP A 305 -10.32 0.23 29.20
N HIS A 306 -10.79 -0.04 30.42
CA HIS A 306 -12.11 0.33 30.93
C HIS A 306 -12.01 0.71 32.40
N ASP A 307 -12.97 1.48 32.89
CA ASP A 307 -12.92 2.03 34.25
C ASP A 307 -13.57 1.15 35.33
N ALA A 308 -14.05 -0.06 35.00
CA ALA A 308 -14.59 -0.99 36.02
C ALA A 308 -13.59 -1.28 37.15
N GLY A 309 -14.10 -1.38 38.39
CA GLY A 309 -13.29 -1.59 39.59
C GLY A 309 -12.94 -0.31 40.35
N ASN A 310 -12.92 0.85 39.69
CA ASN A 310 -12.48 2.13 40.27
C ASN A 310 -13.42 2.75 41.35
N GLY A 311 -14.55 2.11 41.64
CA GLY A 311 -15.53 2.59 42.62
C GLY A 311 -16.45 3.73 42.15
N LEU A 312 -16.35 4.19 40.90
CA LEU A 312 -17.27 5.16 40.30
C LEU A 312 -18.52 4.43 39.78
N SER A 313 -19.59 4.45 40.56
CA SER A 313 -20.83 3.70 40.27
C SER A 313 -21.74 4.34 39.21
N ASP A 314 -21.43 5.56 38.75
CA ASP A 314 -22.24 6.37 37.83
C ASP A 314 -21.55 6.66 36.49
N ARG A 315 -20.34 6.15 36.28
CA ARG A 315 -19.52 6.41 35.08
C ARG A 315 -19.04 5.09 34.53
N PHE A 316 -19.41 4.82 33.28
CA PHE A 316 -18.95 3.65 32.55
C PHE A 316 -18.07 4.14 31.41
N PHE A 317 -16.87 3.58 31.29
CA PHE A 317 -15.95 3.92 30.24
C PHE A 317 -15.26 2.70 29.68
N ARG A 318 -15.07 2.70 28.37
CA ARG A 318 -14.23 1.75 27.66
C ARG A 318 -13.54 2.44 26.49
N ALA A 319 -12.28 2.11 26.27
CA ALA A 319 -11.54 2.46 25.08
C ALA A 319 -11.09 1.22 24.31
N ASP A 320 -11.24 1.26 23.00
CA ASP A 320 -10.86 0.19 22.07
C ASP A 320 -10.06 0.77 20.89
N GLN A 321 -9.18 -0.04 20.29
CA GLN A 321 -8.37 0.35 19.14
C GLN A 321 -9.22 0.48 17.88
N LEU A 322 -8.98 1.51 17.07
CA LEU A 322 -9.49 1.56 15.70
C LEU A 322 -8.66 0.65 14.79
N VAL A 323 -9.35 -0.21 14.05
CA VAL A 323 -8.75 -1.12 13.08
C VAL A 323 -9.43 -0.95 11.73
N ILE A 324 -8.82 -1.50 10.69
CA ILE A 324 -9.47 -1.56 9.38
C ILE A 324 -10.68 -2.51 9.45
N PRO A 325 -11.83 -2.17 8.82
CA PRO A 325 -12.97 -3.06 8.75
C PRO A 325 -12.62 -4.39 8.06
N SER A 326 -13.21 -5.48 8.55
CA SER A 326 -12.97 -6.83 8.03
C SER A 326 -13.35 -6.97 6.55
N THR A 327 -14.34 -6.20 6.09
CA THR A 327 -14.78 -6.16 4.69
C THR A 327 -14.44 -4.80 4.09
N TYR A 328 -13.64 -4.82 3.04
CA TYR A 328 -13.31 -3.67 2.21
C TYR A 328 -12.67 -4.18 0.93
N SER A 329 -13.13 -3.67 -0.20
CA SER A 329 -12.59 -3.96 -1.53
C SER A 329 -12.64 -2.67 -2.34
N ASP A 330 -11.47 -2.13 -2.68
CA ASP A 330 -11.32 -1.04 -3.64
C ASP A 330 -9.99 -1.25 -4.36
N TYR A 331 -9.98 -1.00 -5.67
CA TYR A 331 -8.90 -1.35 -6.58
C TYR A 331 -7.90 -0.22 -6.83
N GLU A 332 -8.21 0.98 -6.34
CA GLU A 332 -7.44 2.20 -6.57
C GLU A 332 -7.03 2.89 -5.25
N GLN A 333 -7.75 2.59 -4.17
CA GLN A 333 -7.56 3.21 -2.87
C GLN A 333 -7.07 2.22 -1.81
N MET A 334 -6.47 2.77 -0.76
CA MET A 334 -5.93 2.07 0.39
C MET A 334 -6.57 2.59 1.66
N LEU A 335 -7.01 1.67 2.53
CA LEU A 335 -7.33 1.99 3.91
C LEU A 335 -6.06 1.97 4.75
N VAL A 336 -5.90 3.01 5.57
CA VAL A 336 -4.81 3.10 6.55
C VAL A 336 -5.41 3.48 7.90
N ALA A 337 -5.20 2.62 8.90
CA ALA A 337 -5.61 2.91 10.26
C ALA A 337 -4.71 4.01 10.85
N PRO A 338 -5.28 5.04 11.49
CA PRO A 338 -4.51 6.13 12.09
C PRO A 338 -3.74 5.73 13.35
N ASN A 339 -3.99 4.51 13.85
CA ASN A 339 -3.49 3.97 15.12
C ASN A 339 -3.96 4.76 16.35
N THR A 340 -5.27 4.98 16.42
CA THR A 340 -5.94 5.73 17.48
C THR A 340 -6.96 4.84 18.20
N VAL A 341 -7.50 5.36 19.31
CA VAL A 341 -8.57 4.70 20.06
C VAL A 341 -9.90 5.43 19.90
N VAL A 342 -10.98 4.66 20.07
CA VAL A 342 -12.33 5.16 20.30
C VAL A 342 -12.66 5.05 21.79
N ALA A 343 -13.54 5.91 22.30
CA ALA A 343 -14.06 5.81 23.65
C ALA A 343 -15.59 5.68 23.68
N HIS A 344 -16.07 4.92 24.64
CA HIS A 344 -17.47 4.60 24.88
C HIS A 344 -17.85 4.94 26.31
N ALA A 345 -19.02 5.54 26.50
CA ALA A 345 -19.62 5.74 27.83
C ALA A 345 -20.34 4.46 28.31
N SER A 346 -19.66 3.31 28.21
CA SER A 346 -20.20 1.97 28.47
C SER A 346 -19.06 0.98 28.70
N HIS A 347 -19.31 -0.10 29.46
CA HIS A 347 -18.40 -1.25 29.56
C HIS A 347 -18.63 -2.29 28.45
N ALA A 348 -19.71 -2.16 27.67
CA ALA A 348 -20.05 -3.11 26.63
C ALA A 348 -19.01 -3.10 25.50
N VAL A 349 -18.60 -4.30 25.09
CA VAL A 349 -17.80 -4.51 23.88
C VAL A 349 -18.73 -4.36 22.68
N ASN A 350 -18.32 -3.63 21.63
CA ASN A 350 -18.98 -3.54 20.31
C ASN A 350 -20.04 -2.44 20.08
N ASP A 351 -19.94 -1.25 20.68
CA ASP A 351 -20.70 -0.11 20.15
C ASP A 351 -20.07 0.41 18.84
N ILE A 352 -20.32 -0.32 17.76
CA ILE A 352 -19.85 -0.02 16.39
C ILE A 352 -20.49 1.24 15.79
N SER A 353 -21.47 1.86 16.48
CA SER A 353 -22.14 3.08 16.02
C SER A 353 -21.42 4.37 16.41
N ASN A 354 -20.18 4.26 16.91
CA ASN A 354 -19.45 5.40 17.42
C ASN A 354 -19.00 6.34 16.28
N PRO A 355 -19.42 7.62 16.28
CA PRO A 355 -19.20 8.55 15.17
C PRO A 355 -17.72 8.88 14.91
N VAL A 356 -16.79 8.48 15.79
CA VAL A 356 -15.35 8.67 15.59
C VAL A 356 -14.61 7.41 15.13
N ALA A 357 -15.33 6.32 14.90
CA ALA A 357 -14.77 5.07 14.39
C ALA A 357 -14.59 5.14 12.87
N ASN A 358 -13.58 5.88 12.43
CA ASN A 358 -13.22 6.04 11.02
C ASN A 358 -11.72 5.77 10.78
N VAL A 359 -11.40 5.29 9.59
CA VAL A 359 -10.03 5.11 9.09
C VAL A 359 -9.82 5.96 7.83
N LEU A 360 -8.57 6.25 7.50
CA LEU A 360 -8.24 7.01 6.30
C LEU A 360 -8.42 6.15 5.06
N LEU A 361 -8.94 6.78 4.02
CA LEU A 361 -9.01 6.27 2.66
C LEU A 361 -8.12 7.13 1.76
N ILE A 362 -7.04 6.53 1.28
CA ILE A 362 -5.98 7.26 0.57
C ILE A 362 -5.75 6.68 -0.81
N LYS A 363 -5.28 7.52 -1.73
CA LYS A 363 -4.70 7.06 -2.99
C LYS A 363 -3.21 6.80 -2.77
N PRO A 364 -2.69 5.59 -3.10
CA PRO A 364 -1.26 5.35 -3.02
C PRO A 364 -0.49 6.32 -3.94
N GLN A 365 0.65 6.81 -3.48
CA GLN A 365 1.50 7.67 -4.29
C GLN A 365 2.22 6.82 -5.33
N VAL A 366 1.92 7.06 -6.61
CA VAL A 366 2.68 6.49 -7.73
C VAL A 366 3.90 7.36 -7.97
N VAL A 367 5.09 6.76 -7.84
CA VAL A 367 6.38 7.45 -8.06
C VAL A 367 7.03 7.06 -9.38
N MET A 368 6.56 6.00 -10.01
CA MET A 368 6.91 5.62 -11.38
C MET A 368 5.69 5.00 -12.04
N ASP A 369 5.34 5.49 -13.23
CA ASP A 369 4.30 4.92 -14.09
C ASP A 369 4.80 4.96 -15.52
N ALA A 370 4.80 3.81 -16.19
CA ALA A 370 5.27 3.71 -17.55
C ALA A 370 4.40 2.78 -18.39
N ASP A 371 4.29 3.09 -19.67
CA ASP A 371 3.51 2.32 -20.63
C ASP A 371 4.27 1.08 -21.12
N TYR A 372 4.01 -0.05 -20.46
CA TYR A 372 4.54 -1.36 -20.82
C TYR A 372 3.62 -2.17 -21.74
N TYR A 373 2.42 -1.66 -22.03
CA TYR A 373 1.48 -2.34 -22.92
C TYR A 373 1.78 -2.10 -24.39
N SER A 374 2.63 -1.10 -24.70
CA SER A 374 3.03 -0.78 -26.06
C SER A 374 3.58 -2.00 -26.81
N THR A 375 3.24 -2.11 -28.09
CA THR A 375 3.73 -3.18 -28.99
C THR A 375 5.25 -3.23 -29.08
N ARG A 376 5.94 -2.15 -28.71
CA ARG A 376 7.40 -2.04 -28.70
C ARG A 376 8.08 -2.98 -27.70
N TRP A 377 7.36 -3.45 -26.68
CA TRP A 377 7.91 -4.27 -25.59
C TRP A 377 7.49 -5.73 -25.67
N ARG A 378 7.08 -6.19 -26.85
CA ARG A 378 6.73 -7.58 -27.10
C ARG A 378 7.91 -8.28 -27.77
N PRO A 379 8.29 -9.49 -27.32
CA PRO A 379 9.34 -10.28 -27.98
C PRO A 379 8.90 -10.65 -29.38
N GLU A 380 9.73 -10.36 -30.38
CA GLU A 380 9.47 -10.75 -31.77
C GLU A 380 10.59 -11.66 -32.26
N LEU A 381 10.22 -12.72 -32.98
CA LEU A 381 11.19 -13.61 -33.63
C LEU A 381 11.78 -12.90 -34.85
N THR A 382 13.11 -12.78 -34.87
CA THR A 382 13.86 -12.16 -35.98
C THR A 382 14.78 -13.12 -36.72
N SER A 383 14.87 -14.36 -36.25
CA SER A 383 15.68 -15.43 -36.84
C SER A 383 15.09 -16.80 -36.52
N LEU A 384 15.62 -17.86 -37.13
CA LEU A 384 15.24 -19.25 -36.81
C LEU A 384 15.79 -19.76 -35.47
N ALA A 385 16.56 -18.93 -34.74
CA ALA A 385 17.11 -19.31 -33.44
C ALA A 385 16.03 -19.31 -32.36
N ASP A 386 16.27 -20.12 -31.33
CA ASP A 386 15.55 -20.06 -30.05
C ASP A 386 15.73 -18.66 -29.43
N PRO A 387 14.64 -17.94 -29.11
CA PRO A 387 14.72 -16.60 -28.53
C PRO A 387 15.17 -16.60 -27.05
N GLY A 388 15.15 -17.74 -26.37
CA GLY A 388 15.53 -17.89 -24.97
C GLY A 388 14.40 -17.63 -23.97
N ALA A 389 14.61 -18.13 -22.74
CA ALA A 389 13.56 -18.37 -21.76
C ALA A 389 12.73 -17.15 -21.29
N SER A 390 13.24 -15.92 -21.27
CA SER A 390 12.44 -14.73 -20.89
C SER A 390 12.99 -13.44 -21.50
N SER A 391 12.12 -12.46 -21.73
CA SER A 391 12.54 -11.11 -22.10
C SER A 391 13.27 -10.41 -20.94
N GLN A 392 14.05 -9.39 -21.26
CA GLN A 392 14.62 -8.51 -20.24
C GLN A 392 13.50 -7.94 -19.34
N PRO A 393 13.60 -8.06 -18.01
CA PRO A 393 12.69 -7.39 -17.10
C PRO A 393 12.78 -5.88 -17.20
N LEU A 394 11.63 -5.24 -17.26
CA LEU A 394 11.48 -3.79 -17.34
C LEU A 394 10.87 -3.28 -16.05
N LYS A 395 11.54 -2.34 -15.38
CA LYS A 395 10.88 -1.60 -14.29
C LYS A 395 9.83 -0.67 -14.89
N THR A 396 8.57 -0.89 -14.51
CA THR A 396 7.41 -0.26 -15.17
C THR A 396 6.56 0.57 -14.22
N ARG A 397 6.50 0.19 -12.94
CA ARG A 397 5.67 0.89 -11.97
C ARG A 397 6.28 0.84 -10.59
N ALA A 398 6.10 1.89 -9.80
CA ALA A 398 6.44 1.87 -8.39
C ALA A 398 5.52 2.78 -7.58
N ILE A 399 5.16 2.33 -6.38
CA ILE A 399 4.33 3.07 -5.45
C ILE A 399 4.98 3.14 -4.07
N LEU A 400 4.58 4.13 -3.28
CA LEU A 400 4.89 4.17 -1.86
C LEU A 400 3.78 3.50 -1.03
N VAL A 401 4.20 2.67 -0.08
CA VAL A 401 3.33 1.91 0.84
C VAL A 401 3.80 2.14 2.28
N PRO A 402 2.90 2.35 3.25
CA PRO A 402 3.30 2.48 4.65
C PRO A 402 4.09 1.27 5.15
N PHE A 403 5.10 1.47 6.00
CA PHE A 403 5.95 0.38 6.49
C PHE A 403 5.17 -0.72 7.21
N ASN A 404 4.03 -0.37 7.83
CA ASN A 404 3.14 -1.30 8.53
C ASN A 404 2.23 -2.11 7.57
N ALA A 405 2.37 -1.93 6.25
CA ALA A 405 1.78 -2.82 5.26
C ALA A 405 2.50 -4.18 5.19
N PHE A 406 3.74 -4.28 5.69
CA PHE A 406 4.58 -5.48 5.61
C PHE A 406 5.33 -5.76 6.92
N THR A 407 5.63 -7.03 7.17
CA THR A 407 6.51 -7.43 8.27
C THR A 407 7.97 -7.19 7.87
N ASP A 408 8.68 -6.38 8.67
CA ASP A 408 10.14 -6.20 8.56
C ASP A 408 10.74 -6.29 9.96
N ALA A 409 11.35 -7.42 10.30
CA ALA A 409 11.95 -7.63 11.61
C ALA A 409 13.38 -7.06 11.71
N ASN A 410 13.98 -6.66 10.60
CA ASN A 410 15.38 -6.22 10.55
C ASN A 410 15.56 -4.77 11.04
N LYS A 411 14.47 -4.00 11.16
CA LYS A 411 14.46 -2.64 11.69
C LYS A 411 13.31 -2.49 12.67
N ASP A 412 13.57 -1.77 13.75
CA ASP A 412 12.51 -1.40 14.68
C ASP A 412 11.67 -0.23 14.13
N VAL A 413 10.53 0.01 14.76
CA VAL A 413 9.58 1.03 14.31
C VAL A 413 10.15 2.44 14.41
N ASN A 414 10.94 2.78 15.43
CA ASN A 414 11.53 4.12 15.56
C ASN A 414 12.47 4.40 14.39
N TRP A 415 13.29 3.42 14.01
CA TRP A 415 14.14 3.52 12.82
C TRP A 415 13.30 3.69 11.56
N LYS A 416 12.22 2.89 11.40
CA LYS A 416 11.33 3.00 10.23
C LYS A 416 10.69 4.38 10.14
N VAL A 417 10.11 4.89 11.22
CA VAL A 417 9.51 6.23 11.26
C VAL A 417 10.50 7.31 10.85
N ALA A 418 11.75 7.21 11.32
CA ALA A 418 12.78 8.21 11.04
C ALA A 418 13.39 8.10 9.63
N ASN A 419 13.48 6.90 9.04
CA ASN A 419 14.30 6.67 7.84
C ASN A 419 13.51 6.13 6.63
N SER A 420 12.47 5.34 6.87
CA SER A 420 11.66 4.73 5.81
C SER A 420 10.22 4.47 6.32
N PRO A 421 9.44 5.52 6.63
CA PRO A 421 8.06 5.35 7.05
C PRO A 421 7.18 4.83 5.89
N PHE A 422 7.63 5.05 4.66
CA PHE A 422 7.03 4.51 3.45
C PHE A 422 8.08 3.71 2.68
N TYR A 423 7.73 2.48 2.30
CA TYR A 423 8.54 1.58 1.50
C TYR A 423 8.20 1.76 0.02
N LEU A 424 9.15 1.48 -0.86
CA LEU A 424 8.98 1.46 -2.29
C LEU A 424 8.59 0.04 -2.74
N LEU A 425 7.36 -0.11 -3.24
CA LEU A 425 6.91 -1.34 -3.89
C LEU A 425 7.09 -1.16 -5.40
N GLU A 426 8.10 -1.84 -5.95
CA GLU A 426 8.44 -1.79 -7.37
C GLU A 426 7.83 -2.98 -8.11
N ARG A 427 7.42 -2.74 -9.35
CA ARG A 427 6.99 -3.75 -10.31
C ARG A 427 7.89 -3.76 -11.53
N GLU A 428 8.39 -4.95 -11.83
CA GLU A 428 9.06 -5.32 -13.05
C GLU A 428 8.11 -6.15 -13.92
N PHE A 429 8.05 -5.83 -15.21
CA PHE A 429 7.28 -6.54 -16.22
C PHE A 429 8.23 -7.28 -17.16
N TYR A 430 7.91 -8.53 -17.50
CA TYR A 430 8.62 -9.29 -18.51
C TYR A 430 7.70 -10.31 -19.19
N TRP A 431 8.18 -10.86 -20.30
CA TRP A 431 7.55 -11.96 -21.02
C TRP A 431 8.34 -13.23 -20.75
N ASP A 432 7.68 -14.22 -20.15
CA ASP A 432 8.24 -15.54 -19.85
C ASP A 432 7.91 -16.49 -20.99
N GLU A 433 8.90 -17.17 -21.56
CA GLU A 433 8.69 -18.11 -22.66
C GLU A 433 7.98 -19.36 -22.14
N GLU A 434 6.82 -19.64 -22.72
CA GLU A 434 6.05 -20.85 -22.41
C GLU A 434 6.35 -21.96 -23.41
N CYS A 435 6.65 -21.60 -24.65
CA CYS A 435 7.05 -22.56 -25.67
C CYS A 435 7.82 -21.93 -26.82
N TRP A 436 8.68 -22.76 -27.40
CA TRP A 436 9.29 -22.56 -28.70
C TRP A 436 9.18 -23.87 -29.50
N THR A 437 8.74 -23.78 -30.76
CA THR A 437 8.60 -24.95 -31.65
C THR A 437 8.97 -24.62 -33.08
N SER A 438 9.51 -25.61 -33.78
CA SER A 438 9.76 -25.59 -35.22
C SER A 438 8.90 -26.67 -35.90
N ALA A 439 8.43 -26.39 -37.11
CA ALA A 439 7.70 -27.34 -37.97
C ALA A 439 6.25 -27.67 -37.56
N PHE A 440 5.89 -28.97 -37.46
CA PHE A 440 4.50 -29.49 -37.46
C PHE A 440 3.92 -29.78 -36.07
N ASN A 441 4.68 -29.55 -35.00
CA ASN A 441 4.21 -29.81 -33.65
C ASN A 441 3.56 -28.55 -33.08
N ASP A 442 2.32 -28.70 -32.62
CA ASP A 442 1.65 -27.69 -31.82
C ASP A 442 2.47 -27.39 -30.58
N CYS A 443 2.59 -26.10 -30.26
CA CYS A 443 3.12 -25.68 -28.98
C CYS A 443 2.07 -26.01 -27.91
N GLN A 444 2.41 -26.87 -26.96
CA GLN A 444 1.58 -27.10 -25.78
C GLN A 444 1.93 -26.05 -24.73
N LEU A 445 0.92 -25.34 -24.25
CA LEU A 445 1.01 -24.37 -23.17
C LEU A 445 0.50 -25.06 -21.92
N ASP A 446 1.41 -25.48 -21.04
CA ASP A 446 1.10 -26.00 -19.71
C ASP A 446 1.50 -24.95 -18.67
N TYR A 447 0.58 -24.02 -18.37
CA TYR A 447 0.90 -22.86 -17.53
C TYR A 447 0.02 -22.75 -16.29
N THR A 448 0.58 -22.13 -15.25
CA THR A 448 -0.11 -21.75 -14.02
C THR A 448 -0.46 -20.26 -14.05
N ALA A 449 -1.74 -19.89 -14.13
CA ALA A 449 -2.19 -18.50 -13.90
C ALA A 449 -2.28 -18.22 -12.38
N GLY A 450 -1.90 -17.02 -11.94
CA GLY A 450 -1.83 -16.63 -10.53
C GLY A 450 -0.38 -16.50 -10.02
N THR A 451 -0.16 -16.74 -8.73
CA THR A 451 1.21 -16.83 -8.17
C THR A 451 1.82 -18.17 -8.51
N GLY A 452 2.92 -18.16 -9.28
CA GLY A 452 3.68 -19.37 -9.55
C GLY A 452 4.35 -19.86 -8.27
N LYS A 453 3.99 -21.07 -7.82
CA LYS A 453 4.52 -21.73 -6.60
C LYS A 453 5.97 -22.24 -6.73
N ASN A 454 6.76 -21.73 -7.66
CA ASN A 454 8.06 -22.32 -7.97
C ASN A 454 9.25 -21.62 -7.30
N GLU A 455 9.04 -20.70 -6.35
CA GLU A 455 10.10 -20.20 -5.47
C GLU A 455 9.88 -20.61 -4.01
N THR A 456 10.92 -21.25 -3.46
CA THR A 456 11.02 -22.07 -2.25
C THR A 456 10.75 -21.40 -0.89
N ASN A 457 9.78 -20.49 -0.73
CA ASN A 457 9.54 -19.84 0.57
C ASN A 457 8.07 -19.89 1.04
N THR A 458 7.66 -21.07 1.48
CA THR A 458 6.33 -21.39 2.05
C THR A 458 6.07 -20.82 3.45
N THR A 459 6.69 -19.70 3.85
CA THR A 459 6.56 -19.16 5.23
C THR A 459 5.93 -17.78 5.34
N TRP A 460 5.88 -17.00 4.26
CA TRP A 460 5.30 -15.63 4.28
C TRP A 460 3.94 -15.56 3.57
N GLU A 461 3.56 -16.65 2.92
CA GLU A 461 2.27 -16.88 2.28
C GLU A 461 1.17 -16.93 3.36
N GLN A 462 0.49 -15.80 3.60
CA GLN A 462 -0.99 -15.70 3.74
C GLN A 462 -1.46 -14.37 4.38
N GLU A 463 -0.65 -13.69 5.19
CA GLU A 463 -1.17 -12.58 6.02
C GLU A 463 -1.09 -11.18 5.42
N SER A 464 -0.08 -10.85 4.60
CA SER A 464 0.11 -9.46 4.12
C SER A 464 -0.12 -9.24 2.63
N VAL A 465 0.02 -10.27 1.78
CA VAL A 465 -0.25 -10.20 0.33
C VAL A 465 -1.11 -11.39 -0.10
N THR A 466 -2.22 -11.14 -0.82
CA THR A 466 -3.01 -12.20 -1.47
C THR A 466 -3.28 -11.90 -2.94
N ALA A 467 -3.02 -12.85 -3.84
CA ALA A 467 -3.27 -12.70 -5.28
C ALA A 467 -4.64 -13.25 -5.71
N SER A 468 -5.21 -12.70 -6.80
CA SER A 468 -6.61 -12.92 -7.21
C SER A 468 -6.83 -13.74 -8.49
N GLU A 469 -8.11 -14.14 -8.68
CA GLU A 469 -8.70 -14.68 -9.93
C GLU A 469 -8.55 -13.82 -11.18
N GLU A 470 -8.47 -12.51 -10.98
CA GLU A 470 -8.37 -11.53 -12.05
C GLU A 470 -7.12 -10.71 -11.82
N VAL A 471 -5.96 -11.31 -12.13
CA VAL A 471 -4.62 -10.70 -12.21
C VAL A 471 -4.47 -9.49 -11.27
N GLY A 472 -4.33 -9.74 -9.98
CA GLY A 472 -4.24 -8.71 -8.96
C GLY A 472 -3.69 -9.21 -7.64
N PHE A 473 -3.41 -8.28 -6.73
CA PHE A 473 -3.06 -8.57 -5.35
C PHE A 473 -3.63 -7.55 -4.35
N GLU A 474 -3.90 -8.04 -3.14
CA GLU A 474 -4.33 -7.27 -1.97
C GLU A 474 -3.19 -7.22 -0.95
N LEU A 475 -2.95 -6.03 -0.40
CA LEU A 475 -2.17 -5.80 0.80
C LEU A 475 -3.09 -5.83 2.01
N LYS A 476 -2.79 -6.65 3.02
CA LYS A 476 -3.61 -6.82 4.25
C LYS A 476 -2.99 -6.22 5.51
N GLY A 477 -1.72 -5.81 5.43
CA GLY A 477 -1.01 -5.10 6.49
C GLY A 477 -0.72 -5.92 7.74
N VAL A 478 0.29 -5.51 8.51
CA VAL A 478 0.60 -6.13 9.79
C VAL A 478 -0.40 -5.65 10.83
N GLY A 479 -1.06 -6.59 11.51
CA GLY A 479 -2.07 -6.28 12.53
C GLY A 479 -3.31 -5.56 11.98
N GLY A 480 -3.61 -5.71 10.68
CA GLY A 480 -4.80 -5.12 10.05
C GLY A 480 -4.76 -3.59 9.96
N LYS A 481 -3.57 -2.97 9.90
CA LYS A 481 -3.42 -1.50 9.87
C LYS A 481 -3.37 -0.88 8.48
N VAL A 482 -3.19 -1.69 7.44
CA VAL A 482 -3.26 -1.27 6.04
C VAL A 482 -4.08 -2.30 5.26
N LYS A 483 -5.01 -1.88 4.41
CA LYS A 483 -5.75 -2.78 3.52
C LYS A 483 -5.99 -2.13 2.19
N SER A 484 -5.59 -2.78 1.11
CA SER A 484 -5.78 -2.23 -0.24
C SER A 484 -5.64 -3.30 -1.31
N THR A 485 -6.50 -3.25 -2.33
CA THR A 485 -6.22 -3.91 -3.59
C THR A 485 -5.52 -2.88 -4.48
N VAL A 486 -4.21 -2.65 -4.31
CA VAL A 486 -3.44 -1.67 -5.13
C VAL A 486 -3.28 -2.10 -6.60
N THR A 487 -4.09 -3.03 -7.08
CA THR A 487 -3.93 -3.74 -8.35
C THR A 487 -4.01 -2.79 -9.54
N LYS A 488 -5.05 -1.95 -9.65
CA LYS A 488 -5.10 -0.96 -10.74
C LYS A 488 -4.02 0.10 -10.58
N THR A 489 -3.73 0.50 -9.33
CA THR A 489 -2.64 1.42 -9.02
C THR A 489 -1.26 0.86 -9.35
N MET A 490 -1.12 -0.46 -9.52
CA MET A 490 0.09 -1.14 -9.99
C MET A 490 0.05 -1.48 -11.49
N GLY A 491 -0.97 -1.01 -12.22
CA GLY A 491 -1.06 -1.07 -13.68
C GLY A 491 -1.90 -2.22 -14.25
N PHE A 492 -2.55 -3.04 -13.41
CA PHE A 492 -3.41 -4.11 -13.91
C PHE A 492 -4.77 -3.55 -14.36
N ALA A 493 -4.99 -3.48 -15.68
CA ALA A 493 -6.13 -2.78 -16.27
C ALA A 493 -7.51 -3.44 -16.04
N THR A 494 -7.57 -4.75 -15.82
CA THR A 494 -8.84 -5.53 -15.88
C THR A 494 -9.28 -6.16 -14.57
N SER A 495 -8.60 -5.89 -13.45
CA SER A 495 -8.96 -6.54 -12.18
C SER A 495 -10.27 -5.99 -11.61
N THR A 496 -11.25 -6.86 -11.37
CA THR A 496 -12.55 -6.55 -10.77
C THR A 496 -12.83 -7.32 -9.47
N GLY A 497 -11.86 -8.12 -8.98
CA GLY A 497 -12.00 -8.95 -7.78
C GLY A 497 -10.67 -9.40 -7.15
N VAL A 498 -10.70 -9.65 -5.82
CA VAL A 498 -9.69 -10.43 -5.10
C VAL A 498 -10.35 -11.64 -4.46
N SER A 499 -10.12 -12.83 -5.01
CA SER A 499 -10.41 -14.10 -4.35
C SER A 499 -9.12 -14.72 -3.79
N ALA A 500 -9.25 -15.80 -3.01
CA ALA A 500 -8.10 -16.49 -2.44
C ALA A 500 -7.16 -17.03 -3.53
N PHE A 501 -5.88 -17.21 -3.17
CA PHE A 501 -4.89 -17.84 -4.04
C PHE A 501 -5.45 -19.12 -4.67
N TYR A 502 -5.39 -19.18 -5.98
CA TYR A 502 -5.72 -20.35 -6.76
C TYR A 502 -4.70 -20.47 -7.90
N GLU A 503 -4.35 -21.70 -8.22
CA GLU A 503 -3.52 -22.06 -9.35
C GLU A 503 -4.47 -22.63 -10.40
N VAL A 504 -4.63 -21.91 -11.52
CA VAL A 504 -5.28 -22.51 -12.69
C VAL A 504 -4.20 -23.10 -13.55
N LYS A 505 -4.19 -24.43 -13.63
CA LYS A 505 -3.48 -25.13 -14.69
C LYS A 505 -4.34 -25.08 -15.94
N VAL A 506 -3.88 -24.32 -16.93
CA VAL A 506 -4.50 -24.30 -18.24
C VAL A 506 -3.59 -25.10 -19.15
N ALA A 507 -4.16 -26.13 -19.77
CA ALA A 507 -3.56 -26.82 -20.91
C ALA A 507 -4.22 -26.25 -22.17
N SER A 508 -3.43 -25.58 -23.01
CA SER A 508 -3.87 -25.07 -24.32
C SER A 508 -2.84 -25.46 -25.37
N SER A 509 -3.20 -25.39 -26.65
CA SER A 509 -2.24 -25.53 -27.73
C SER A 509 -2.28 -24.36 -28.70
N VAL A 510 -1.11 -23.96 -29.19
CA VAL A 510 -0.98 -23.03 -30.31
C VAL A 510 -0.61 -23.85 -31.55
N PRO A 511 -1.37 -23.74 -32.65
CA PRO A 511 -1.13 -24.55 -33.84
C PRO A 511 0.28 -24.36 -34.40
N ALA A 512 0.84 -25.47 -34.86
CA ALA A 512 2.15 -25.53 -35.49
C ALA A 512 2.32 -24.45 -36.59
N PRO A 513 3.50 -23.80 -36.68
CA PRO A 513 3.72 -22.71 -37.62
C PRO A 513 3.77 -23.15 -39.09
N GLY A 514 3.95 -24.44 -39.35
CA GLY A 514 4.09 -25.02 -40.68
C GLY A 514 5.56 -25.18 -41.10
N GLU A 515 5.77 -25.83 -42.25
CA GLU A 515 7.12 -26.15 -42.74
C GLU A 515 7.97 -24.90 -42.97
N GLY A 516 9.23 -24.94 -42.51
CA GLY A 516 10.17 -23.82 -42.66
C GLY A 516 9.93 -22.62 -41.74
N ARG A 517 8.96 -22.72 -40.82
CA ARG A 517 8.64 -21.66 -39.85
C ARG A 517 8.85 -22.12 -38.41
N ILE A 518 9.05 -21.13 -37.54
CA ILE A 518 9.09 -21.27 -36.10
C ILE A 518 7.99 -20.43 -35.44
N LEU A 519 7.65 -20.83 -34.21
CA LEU A 519 6.68 -20.16 -33.35
C LEU A 519 7.27 -20.13 -31.94
N ALA A 520 7.16 -18.97 -31.30
CA ALA A 520 7.40 -18.81 -29.88
C ALA A 520 6.17 -18.16 -29.24
N THR A 521 5.83 -18.59 -28.04
CA THR A 521 4.76 -18.00 -27.24
C THR A 521 5.28 -17.66 -25.87
N TRP A 522 4.99 -16.44 -25.44
CA TRP A 522 5.32 -15.93 -24.12
C TRP A 522 4.09 -15.55 -23.34
N LYS A 523 4.24 -15.55 -22.03
CA LYS A 523 3.23 -15.12 -21.07
C LYS A 523 3.73 -13.90 -20.31
N ALA A 524 2.82 -12.96 -20.09
CA ALA A 524 3.12 -11.77 -19.32
C ALA A 524 3.34 -12.14 -17.84
N ALA A 525 4.43 -11.65 -17.27
CA ALA A 525 4.84 -11.87 -15.90
C ALA A 525 5.18 -10.55 -15.20
N ASN A 526 4.86 -10.48 -13.91
CA ASN A 526 5.02 -9.31 -13.07
C ASN A 526 5.76 -9.67 -11.80
N ARG A 527 7.01 -9.24 -11.68
CA ARG A 527 7.80 -9.41 -10.46
C ARG A 527 7.70 -8.17 -9.60
N PHE A 528 7.45 -8.37 -8.31
CA PHE A 528 7.34 -7.31 -7.33
C PHE A 528 8.50 -7.38 -6.35
N THR A 529 9.12 -6.24 -6.08
CA THR A 529 10.20 -6.12 -5.11
C THR A 529 9.89 -5.00 -4.13
N LEU A 530 9.98 -5.31 -2.83
CA LEU A 530 9.75 -4.35 -1.76
C LEU A 530 11.09 -3.84 -1.23
N HIS A 531 11.25 -2.52 -1.24
CA HIS A 531 12.44 -1.85 -0.77
C HIS A 531 12.13 -0.88 0.37
N ARG A 532 12.99 -0.83 1.37
CA ARG A 532 13.06 0.27 2.34
C ARG A 532 14.16 1.24 1.93
N HIS A 533 14.00 2.50 2.31
CA HIS A 533 15.01 3.54 2.11
C HIS A 533 16.03 3.52 3.24
N ASN A 534 17.29 3.80 2.92
CA ASN A 534 18.37 3.99 3.88
C ASN A 534 19.24 5.17 3.41
N GLY A 535 18.77 6.39 3.70
CA GLY A 535 19.36 7.60 3.12
C GLY A 535 19.15 7.64 1.61
N THR A 536 20.24 7.66 0.84
CA THR A 536 20.21 7.73 -0.63
C THR A 536 20.20 6.35 -1.31
N THR A 537 20.18 5.26 -0.54
CA THR A 537 20.13 3.90 -1.07
C THR A 537 18.83 3.21 -0.66
N THR A 538 18.57 2.07 -1.29
CA THR A 538 17.43 1.21 -0.98
C THR A 538 17.91 -0.19 -0.64
N GLU A 539 17.26 -0.81 0.34
CA GLU A 539 17.51 -2.19 0.75
C GLU A 539 16.27 -3.03 0.49
N GLN A 540 16.44 -4.20 -0.12
CA GLN A 540 15.35 -5.14 -0.30
C GLN A 540 14.92 -5.72 1.05
N VAL A 541 13.61 -5.72 1.31
CA VAL A 541 13.02 -6.11 2.60
C VAL A 541 12.70 -7.60 2.62
N MET A 542 12.30 -8.16 1.49
CA MET A 542 11.86 -9.55 1.34
C MET A 542 12.16 -10.08 -0.06
N SER A 543 12.17 -11.40 -0.23
CA SER A 543 12.31 -12.02 -1.55
C SER A 543 11.25 -11.49 -2.52
N PRO A 544 11.58 -11.29 -3.81
CA PRO A 544 10.60 -10.86 -4.79
C PRO A 544 9.54 -11.94 -4.99
N TRP A 545 8.38 -11.54 -5.51
CA TRP A 545 7.33 -12.50 -5.90
C TRP A 545 6.80 -12.18 -7.30
N THR A 546 6.37 -13.21 -8.02
CA THR A 546 5.89 -13.08 -9.40
C THR A 546 4.41 -13.44 -9.52
N ILE A 547 3.67 -12.61 -10.25
CA ILE A 547 2.30 -12.87 -10.69
C ILE A 547 2.30 -13.02 -12.21
N PHE A 548 1.83 -14.17 -12.69
CA PHE A 548 1.66 -14.40 -14.12
C PHE A 548 0.25 -14.00 -14.56
N GLU A 549 0.16 -13.18 -15.61
CA GLU A 549 -1.12 -12.76 -16.19
C GLU A 549 -1.70 -13.87 -17.08
N ASN A 550 -3.02 -13.90 -17.25
CA ASN A 550 -3.65 -14.68 -18.31
C ASN A 550 -3.56 -13.94 -19.66
N ARG A 551 -2.35 -13.49 -20.02
CA ARG A 551 -2.05 -12.71 -21.22
C ARG A 551 -0.87 -13.30 -21.94
N PHE A 552 -1.09 -13.65 -23.21
CA PHE A 552 -0.11 -14.32 -24.07
C PHE A 552 0.24 -13.45 -25.26
N HIS A 553 1.45 -13.65 -25.76
CA HIS A 553 1.91 -13.12 -27.03
C HIS A 553 2.61 -14.24 -27.79
N SER A 554 2.30 -14.38 -29.06
CA SER A 554 2.97 -15.32 -29.95
C SER A 554 3.58 -14.58 -31.13
N SER A 555 4.79 -14.96 -31.50
CA SER A 555 5.50 -14.48 -32.68
C SER A 555 5.88 -15.65 -33.57
N ARG A 556 5.96 -15.43 -34.89
CA ARG A 556 6.31 -16.45 -35.90
C ARG A 556 7.40 -15.91 -36.82
N PHE A 557 8.24 -16.81 -37.31
CA PHE A 557 9.31 -16.44 -38.26
C PHE A 557 9.65 -17.60 -39.22
N PRO A 558 9.82 -17.36 -40.54
CA PRO A 558 9.37 -16.18 -41.27
C PRO A 558 7.84 -16.08 -41.34
#